data_AF-A0A971E333-F1
#
_entry.id   AF-A0A971E333-F1
#
_cell.length_a   1.000
_cell.length_b   1.000
_cell.length_c   1.000
_cell.angle_alpha   90.00
_cell.angle_beta   90.00
_cell.angle_gamma   90.00
#
_symmetry.space_group_name_H-M   'P 1'
#
loop_
_entity.id
_entity.type
_entity.pdbx_description
1 polymer ?
#
loop_
_entity_poly.entity_id
_entity_poly.type
_entity_poly.pdbx_seq_one_letter_code
_entity_poly.pdbx_strand_id
1 'polypeptide(L)'
;GTRPQYLERTTREFLERVRAAGRIPHLSFSMSIGDGQPVDDVIALSDTYDDLIRAVGRVIRDFGDPVFVRIGFEFNGSWNGYHPGIYPKAFRKFVDLLREEANNFATIWCYEPNGPDDFDAVGSDGQPLWYPGDEYVDWFGIDLFQHTQFVSNADSQSARLATGGDRAQVRPGGRTGSRASETPYERTLRFLEMARQHGKPVYLSELAAVDAHLTPDSEDPDFADGKADWALWFEPFFAFLAEHPEIKGFNYMSQDYRGTRYEAIGWGNASIQTNSYVKEQWINALRDERFLHTPQL
;
A
#
# COMPACT_ATOMS: atom_id res chain seq x y z
N GLY A 1 -17.52 18.49 8.13
CA GLY A 1 -17.85 17.55 7.05
C GLY A 1 -17.60 18.20 5.71
N THR A 2 -16.87 17.52 4.83
CA THR A 2 -16.66 17.92 3.44
C THR A 2 -18.02 18.06 2.76
N ARG A 3 -18.32 19.19 2.11
CA ARG A 3 -19.59 19.34 1.39
C ARG A 3 -19.60 18.37 0.20
N PRO A 4 -20.67 17.62 -0.08
CA PRO A 4 -20.72 16.63 -1.16
C PRO A 4 -20.22 17.16 -2.51
N GLN A 5 -20.59 18.40 -2.86
CA GLN A 5 -20.14 19.08 -4.09
C GLN A 5 -18.62 19.28 -4.17
N TYR A 6 -17.95 19.51 -3.03
CA TYR A 6 -16.50 19.64 -3.01
C TYR A 6 -15.84 18.30 -3.29
N LEU A 7 -16.29 17.23 -2.64
CA LEU A 7 -15.76 15.88 -2.85
C LEU A 7 -15.94 15.45 -4.32
N GLU A 8 -17.15 15.60 -4.86
CA GLU A 8 -17.45 15.24 -6.25
C GLU A 8 -16.52 15.97 -7.23
N ARG A 9 -16.33 17.28 -7.04
CA ARG A 9 -15.43 18.08 -7.87
C ARG A 9 -13.98 17.62 -7.76
N THR A 10 -13.45 17.47 -6.55
CA THR A 10 -12.04 17.08 -6.36
C THR A 10 -11.76 15.68 -6.87
N THR A 11 -12.70 14.74 -6.70
CA THR A 11 -12.57 13.38 -7.24
C THR A 11 -12.57 13.42 -8.76
N ARG A 12 -13.48 14.17 -9.39
CA ARG A 12 -13.52 14.32 -10.86
C ARG A 12 -12.23 14.93 -11.40
N GLU A 13 -11.75 16.02 -10.80
CA GLU A 13 -10.48 16.67 -11.20
C GLU A 13 -9.28 15.72 -11.05
N PHE A 14 -9.24 14.91 -10.00
CA PHE A 14 -8.22 13.87 -9.83
C PHE A 14 -8.29 12.83 -10.95
N LEU A 15 -9.48 12.26 -11.21
CA LEU A 15 -9.66 11.22 -12.22
C LEU A 15 -9.24 11.70 -13.61
N GLU A 16 -9.67 12.89 -14.03
CA GLU A 16 -9.29 13.45 -15.33
C GLU A 16 -7.79 13.74 -15.44
N ARG A 17 -7.16 14.21 -14.35
CA ARG A 17 -5.70 14.42 -14.33
C ARG A 17 -4.93 13.10 -14.50
N VAL A 18 -5.38 12.04 -13.86
CA VAL A 18 -4.73 10.73 -13.96
C VAL A 18 -4.93 10.11 -15.36
N ARG A 19 -6.15 10.22 -15.91
CA ARG A 19 -6.42 9.85 -17.32
C ARG A 19 -5.53 10.61 -18.29
N ALA A 20 -5.40 11.93 -18.13
CA ALA A 20 -4.57 12.76 -19.02
C ALA A 20 -3.08 12.36 -18.98
N ALA A 21 -2.62 11.74 -17.89
CA ALA A 21 -1.29 11.16 -17.77
C ALA A 21 -1.19 9.74 -18.36
N GLY A 22 -2.25 9.21 -18.99
CA GLY A 22 -2.34 7.86 -19.54
C GLY A 22 -2.49 6.76 -18.50
N ARG A 23 -2.74 7.08 -17.22
CA ARG A 23 -2.71 6.12 -16.11
C ARG A 23 -4.12 5.68 -15.70
N ILE A 24 -4.21 4.51 -15.07
CA ILE A 24 -5.43 4.05 -14.40
C ILE A 24 -5.53 4.75 -13.04
N PRO A 25 -6.65 5.43 -12.71
CA PRO A 25 -6.81 6.05 -11.41
C PRO A 25 -6.90 5.05 -10.26
N HIS A 26 -6.23 5.38 -9.15
CA HIS A 26 -6.30 4.67 -7.89
C HIS A 26 -6.80 5.64 -6.81
N LEU A 27 -8.06 5.49 -6.41
CA LEU A 27 -8.71 6.28 -5.36
C LEU A 27 -8.57 5.56 -4.02
N SER A 28 -7.89 6.20 -3.06
CA SER A 28 -7.82 5.72 -1.68
C SER A 28 -8.79 6.50 -0.79
N PHE A 29 -9.67 5.79 -0.09
CA PHE A 29 -10.61 6.36 0.86
C PHE A 29 -10.26 5.87 2.26
N SER A 30 -9.92 6.79 3.17
CA SER A 30 -9.90 6.46 4.59
C SER A 30 -11.34 6.32 5.09
N MET A 31 -11.58 5.40 6.02
CA MET A 31 -12.84 5.38 6.79
C MET A 31 -12.68 6.25 8.04
N SER A 32 -12.18 7.47 7.87
CA SER A 32 -11.90 8.40 8.96
C SER A 32 -12.30 9.82 8.60
N ILE A 33 -12.56 10.65 9.62
CA ILE A 33 -12.93 12.06 9.45
C ILE A 33 -12.02 12.99 10.24
N GLY A 34 -11.94 14.25 9.77
CA GLY A 34 -11.29 15.33 10.50
C GLY A 34 -9.81 15.08 10.77
N ASP A 35 -9.47 14.93 12.05
CA ASP A 35 -8.13 14.68 12.58
C ASP A 35 -7.72 13.20 12.55
N GLY A 36 -8.53 12.32 11.94
CA GLY A 36 -8.24 10.89 11.78
C GLY A 36 -9.12 9.97 12.63
N GLN A 37 -10.21 10.47 13.22
CA GLN A 37 -11.14 9.60 13.94
C GLN A 37 -11.75 8.56 13.01
N PRO A 38 -11.68 7.25 13.34
CA PRO A 38 -12.31 6.20 12.56
C PRO A 38 -13.83 6.35 12.60
N VAL A 39 -14.48 6.01 11.49
CA VAL A 39 -15.94 6.04 11.33
C VAL A 39 -16.45 4.79 10.60
N ASP A 40 -15.66 3.71 10.60
CA ASP A 40 -16.05 2.42 10.02
C ASP A 40 -17.31 1.85 10.71
N ASP A 41 -17.47 2.08 12.02
CA ASP A 41 -18.69 1.77 12.75
C ASP A 41 -19.91 2.57 12.27
N VAL A 42 -19.75 3.87 12.03
CA VAL A 42 -20.82 4.72 11.52
C VAL A 42 -21.19 4.30 10.09
N ILE A 43 -20.20 4.02 9.23
CA ILE A 43 -20.44 3.48 7.89
C ILE A 43 -21.19 2.15 7.99
N ALA A 44 -20.77 1.25 8.88
CA ALA A 44 -21.37 -0.08 9.01
C ALA A 44 -22.79 -0.08 9.59
N LEU A 45 -23.09 0.83 10.52
CA LEU A 45 -24.26 0.71 11.42
C LEU A 45 -25.31 1.81 11.21
N SER A 46 -25.05 2.85 10.43
CA SER A 46 -26.02 3.90 10.08
C SER A 46 -25.93 4.28 8.62
N ASP A 47 -26.83 5.17 8.16
CA ASP A 47 -26.89 5.69 6.78
C ASP A 47 -26.16 7.03 6.60
N THR A 48 -25.46 7.52 7.64
CA THR A 48 -24.86 8.87 7.70
C THR A 48 -23.99 9.22 6.49
N TYR A 49 -23.29 8.23 5.91
CA TYR A 49 -22.36 8.42 4.80
C TYR A 49 -22.85 7.84 3.46
N ASP A 50 -24.05 7.26 3.41
CA ASP A 50 -24.49 6.49 2.25
C ASP A 50 -24.57 7.35 0.99
N ASP A 51 -25.19 8.53 1.10
CA ASP A 51 -25.31 9.45 -0.04
C ASP A 51 -23.96 10.00 -0.51
N LEU A 52 -22.99 10.10 0.40
CA LEU A 52 -21.62 10.50 0.06
C LEU A 52 -20.90 9.41 -0.73
N ILE A 53 -21.07 8.15 -0.33
CA ILE A 53 -20.51 6.99 -1.04
C ILE A 53 -21.17 6.84 -2.41
N ARG A 54 -22.50 7.00 -2.50
CA ARG A 54 -23.20 7.03 -3.80
C ARG A 54 -22.72 8.18 -4.68
N ALA A 55 -22.42 9.35 -4.11
CA ALA A 55 -21.84 10.46 -4.87
C ALA A 55 -20.50 10.10 -5.51
N VAL A 56 -19.63 9.39 -4.78
CA VAL A 56 -18.40 8.83 -5.33
C VAL A 56 -18.71 7.83 -6.45
N GLY A 57 -19.66 6.92 -6.23
CA GLY A 57 -20.11 5.97 -7.25
C GLY A 57 -20.57 6.66 -8.54
N ARG A 58 -21.38 7.73 -8.44
CA ARG A 58 -21.80 8.54 -9.60
C ARG A 58 -20.62 9.16 -10.34
N VAL A 59 -19.63 9.68 -9.62
CA VAL A 59 -18.42 10.25 -10.24
C VAL A 59 -17.62 9.17 -10.97
N ILE A 60 -17.48 7.97 -10.40
CA ILE A 60 -16.80 6.83 -11.05
C ILE A 60 -17.56 6.39 -12.31
N ARG A 61 -18.88 6.26 -12.23
CA ARG A 61 -19.74 5.93 -13.39
C ARG A 61 -19.55 6.96 -14.51
N ASP A 62 -19.67 8.24 -14.18
CA ASP A 62 -19.58 9.33 -15.15
C ASP A 62 -18.17 9.45 -15.77
N PHE A 63 -17.13 9.04 -15.05
CA PHE A 63 -15.77 8.96 -15.57
C PHE A 63 -15.68 7.91 -16.69
N GLY A 64 -16.27 6.72 -16.51
CA GLY A 64 -16.46 5.72 -17.56
C GLY A 64 -15.28 4.79 -17.85
N ASP A 65 -14.04 5.15 -17.47
CA ASP A 65 -12.89 4.24 -17.54
C ASP A 65 -12.72 3.44 -16.23
N PRO A 66 -11.96 2.33 -16.24
CA PRO A 66 -11.67 1.56 -15.03
C PRO A 66 -10.98 2.39 -13.93
N VAL A 67 -11.38 2.18 -12.68
CA VAL A 67 -10.82 2.82 -11.49
C VAL A 67 -10.50 1.80 -10.41
N PHE A 68 -9.32 1.86 -9.81
CA PHE A 68 -9.03 1.14 -8.55
C PHE A 68 -9.57 1.93 -7.36
N VAL A 69 -10.24 1.24 -6.43
CA VAL A 69 -10.81 1.84 -5.22
C VAL A 69 -10.29 1.11 -3.98
N ARG A 70 -9.37 1.73 -3.25
CA ARG A 70 -8.81 1.20 -2.01
C ARG A 70 -9.54 1.79 -0.81
N ILE A 71 -10.28 0.93 -0.12
CA ILE A 71 -11.24 1.34 0.93
C ILE A 71 -10.66 0.99 2.29
N GLY A 72 -10.56 1.96 3.19
CA GLY A 72 -10.06 1.77 4.54
C GLY A 72 -8.67 1.12 4.55
N PHE A 73 -7.71 1.76 3.87
CA PHE A 73 -6.35 1.26 3.72
C PHE A 73 -5.64 1.02 5.06
N GLU A 74 -4.61 0.17 5.03
CA GLU A 74 -3.83 -0.25 6.21
C GLU A 74 -4.73 -0.61 7.39
N PHE A 75 -5.70 -1.49 7.13
CA PHE A 75 -6.84 -1.69 8.05
C PHE A 75 -6.42 -2.15 9.45
N ASN A 76 -5.26 -2.78 9.54
CA ASN A 76 -4.68 -3.36 10.74
C ASN A 76 -3.72 -2.40 11.48
N GLY A 77 -3.57 -1.17 10.98
CA GLY A 77 -2.75 -0.13 11.57
C GLY A 77 -3.46 0.58 12.73
N SER A 78 -2.82 0.65 13.91
CA SER A 78 -3.37 1.38 15.06
C SER A 78 -3.53 2.89 14.81
N TRP A 79 -2.80 3.43 13.82
CA TRP A 79 -2.89 4.83 13.40
C TRP A 79 -4.20 5.16 12.67
N ASN A 80 -4.87 4.17 12.07
CA ASN A 80 -6.19 4.33 11.49
C ASN A 80 -7.32 4.05 12.49
N GLY A 81 -7.06 3.19 13.47
CA GLY A 81 -7.97 2.95 14.59
C GLY A 81 -9.27 2.23 14.25
N TYR A 82 -9.35 1.56 13.09
CA TYR A 82 -10.57 0.84 12.69
C TYR A 82 -10.90 -0.31 13.65
N HIS A 83 -12.16 -0.70 13.66
CA HIS A 83 -12.69 -1.64 14.64
C HIS A 83 -12.73 -3.08 14.07
N PRO A 84 -11.97 -4.04 14.64
CA PRO A 84 -11.99 -5.42 14.18
C PRO A 84 -13.39 -6.03 14.30
N GLY A 85 -13.83 -6.74 13.26
CA GLY A 85 -15.18 -7.31 13.13
C GLY A 85 -16.27 -6.31 12.69
N ILE A 86 -16.01 -5.00 12.76
CA ILE A 86 -16.87 -3.95 12.23
C ILE A 86 -16.37 -3.46 10.87
N TYR A 87 -15.06 -3.28 10.71
CA TYR A 87 -14.42 -2.92 9.45
C TYR A 87 -14.92 -3.76 8.25
N PRO A 88 -15.02 -5.10 8.31
CA PRO A 88 -15.55 -5.90 7.20
C PRO A 88 -16.98 -5.51 6.81
N LYS A 89 -17.83 -5.14 7.78
CA LYS A 89 -19.21 -4.71 7.53
C LYS A 89 -19.24 -3.35 6.83
N ALA A 90 -18.39 -2.43 7.27
CA ALA A 90 -18.23 -1.11 6.67
C ALA A 90 -17.75 -1.23 5.21
N PHE A 91 -16.73 -2.07 4.97
CA PHE A 91 -16.18 -2.33 3.65
C PHE A 91 -17.26 -2.87 2.70
N ARG A 92 -18.01 -3.89 3.14
CA ARG A 92 -19.11 -4.47 2.34
C ARG A 92 -20.16 -3.42 1.97
N LYS A 93 -20.63 -2.65 2.96
CA LYS A 93 -21.61 -1.59 2.72
C LYS A 93 -21.09 -0.53 1.74
N PHE A 94 -19.83 -0.12 1.88
CA PHE A 94 -19.20 0.83 0.97
C PHE A 94 -19.25 0.32 -0.47
N VAL A 95 -18.86 -0.93 -0.68
CA VAL A 95 -18.85 -1.56 -2.00
C VAL A 95 -20.26 -1.71 -2.57
N ASP A 96 -21.26 -2.13 -1.78
CA ASP A 96 -22.64 -2.24 -2.23
C ASP A 96 -23.19 -0.88 -2.71
N LEU A 97 -22.95 0.18 -1.94
CA LEU A 97 -23.35 1.54 -2.29
C LEU A 97 -22.64 2.07 -3.56
N LEU A 98 -21.38 1.68 -3.79
CA LEU A 98 -20.70 1.97 -5.06
C LEU A 98 -21.34 1.20 -6.23
N ARG A 99 -21.67 -0.09 -6.02
CA ARG A 99 -22.29 -0.96 -7.03
C ARG A 99 -23.70 -0.53 -7.44
N GLU A 100 -24.41 0.18 -6.55
CA GLU A 100 -25.69 0.83 -6.90
C GLU A 100 -25.53 1.85 -8.04
N GLU A 101 -24.35 2.45 -8.18
CA GLU A 101 -24.12 3.60 -9.08
C GLU A 101 -23.15 3.30 -10.23
N ALA A 102 -22.16 2.43 -10.01
CA ALA A 102 -21.06 2.15 -10.95
C ALA A 102 -20.69 0.67 -11.00
N ASN A 103 -20.09 0.25 -12.10
CA ASN A 103 -19.53 -1.10 -12.27
C ASN A 103 -18.12 -1.11 -12.90
N ASN A 104 -17.58 0.07 -13.21
CA ASN A 104 -16.26 0.27 -13.81
C ASN A 104 -15.17 0.50 -12.75
N PHE A 105 -15.19 -0.28 -11.67
CA PHE A 105 -14.16 -0.22 -10.63
C PHE A 105 -13.73 -1.60 -10.14
N ALA A 106 -12.54 -1.65 -9.54
CA ALA A 106 -12.03 -2.81 -8.82
C ALA A 106 -11.62 -2.39 -7.40
N THR A 107 -12.08 -3.13 -6.39
CA THR A 107 -11.79 -2.82 -4.98
C THR A 107 -10.45 -3.39 -4.53
N ILE A 108 -9.79 -2.69 -3.60
CA ILE A 108 -8.53 -3.13 -2.99
C ILE A 108 -8.71 -3.21 -1.47
N TRP A 109 -8.46 -4.39 -0.89
CA TRP A 109 -8.39 -4.62 0.56
C TRP A 109 -6.93 -4.60 1.04
N CYS A 110 -6.51 -3.54 1.72
CA CYS A 110 -5.09 -3.19 1.86
C CYS A 110 -4.53 -3.41 3.27
N TYR A 111 -3.51 -4.28 3.36
CA TYR A 111 -2.81 -4.66 4.58
C TYR A 111 -1.44 -3.97 4.72
N GLU A 112 -1.00 -3.70 5.95
CA GLU A 112 0.36 -3.22 6.23
C GLU A 112 1.09 -4.22 7.17
N PRO A 113 2.17 -4.89 6.74
CA PRO A 113 2.85 -5.94 7.52
C PRO A 113 3.57 -5.52 8.81
N ASN A 114 3.85 -4.24 9.02
CA ASN A 114 4.35 -3.66 10.28
C ASN A 114 3.23 -3.24 11.25
N GLY A 115 1.97 -3.24 10.81
CA GLY A 115 0.81 -2.93 11.64
C GLY A 115 0.66 -3.94 12.80
N PRO A 116 0.15 -3.49 13.96
CA PRO A 116 0.10 -4.33 15.16
C PRO A 116 -0.84 -5.53 15.06
N ASP A 117 -1.93 -5.41 14.30
CA ASP A 117 -2.88 -6.50 14.09
C ASP A 117 -2.57 -7.28 12.82
N ASP A 118 -3.00 -8.54 12.73
CA ASP A 118 -2.76 -9.40 11.57
C ASP A 118 -4.03 -9.64 10.74
N PHE A 119 -3.88 -9.81 9.43
CA PHE A 119 -4.98 -9.89 8.47
C PHE A 119 -5.87 -11.12 8.65
N ASP A 120 -5.29 -12.23 9.14
CA ASP A 120 -5.96 -13.51 9.38
C ASP A 120 -6.53 -13.64 10.80
N ALA A 121 -6.54 -12.54 11.56
CA ALA A 121 -7.08 -12.55 12.91
C ALA A 121 -8.57 -12.94 12.91
N VAL A 122 -8.93 -13.81 13.85
CA VAL A 122 -10.27 -14.38 14.00
C VAL A 122 -10.86 -14.02 15.37
N GLY A 123 -12.14 -13.68 15.39
CA GLY A 123 -12.89 -13.38 16.61
C GLY A 123 -13.19 -14.63 17.44
N SER A 124 -13.77 -14.44 18.62
CA SER A 124 -14.19 -15.55 19.50
C SER A 124 -15.27 -16.45 18.89
N ASP A 125 -15.97 -15.95 17.87
CA ASP A 125 -16.97 -16.65 17.06
C ASP A 125 -16.37 -17.37 15.84
N GLY A 126 -15.04 -17.32 15.68
CA GLY A 126 -14.33 -17.90 14.55
C GLY A 126 -14.47 -17.12 13.24
N GLN A 127 -15.07 -15.93 13.25
CA GLN A 127 -15.21 -15.09 12.06
C GLN A 127 -13.96 -14.23 11.82
N PRO A 128 -13.54 -14.03 10.56
CA PRO A 128 -12.44 -13.11 10.24
C PRO A 128 -12.74 -11.70 10.75
N LEU A 129 -11.77 -11.09 11.43
CA LEU A 129 -11.91 -9.74 11.98
C LEU A 129 -11.73 -8.64 10.93
N TRP A 130 -10.98 -8.93 9.86
CA TRP A 130 -10.60 -7.92 8.88
C TRP A 130 -11.06 -8.24 7.45
N TYR A 131 -11.17 -9.51 7.09
CA TYR A 131 -11.48 -9.90 5.72
C TYR A 131 -12.96 -9.68 5.35
N PRO A 132 -13.27 -8.85 4.34
CA PRO A 132 -14.65 -8.57 3.92
C PRO A 132 -15.33 -9.72 3.18
N GLY A 133 -14.55 -10.62 2.57
CA GLY A 133 -15.02 -11.73 1.74
C GLY A 133 -14.79 -11.52 0.23
N ASP A 134 -14.67 -12.62 -0.51
CA ASP A 134 -14.26 -12.66 -1.93
C ASP A 134 -15.22 -11.92 -2.88
N GLU A 135 -16.49 -11.81 -2.50
CA GLU A 135 -17.52 -11.08 -3.26
C GLU A 135 -17.30 -9.57 -3.23
N TYR A 136 -16.50 -9.06 -2.29
CA TYR A 136 -16.29 -7.63 -2.08
C TYR A 136 -14.86 -7.20 -2.38
N VAL A 137 -13.91 -8.14 -2.42
CA VAL A 137 -12.49 -7.88 -2.68
C VAL A 137 -12.14 -8.35 -4.09
N ASP A 138 -11.84 -7.41 -4.98
CA ASP A 138 -11.32 -7.73 -6.33
C ASP A 138 -9.81 -7.95 -6.29
N TRP A 139 -9.09 -7.17 -5.49
CA TRP A 139 -7.63 -7.19 -5.35
C TRP A 139 -7.22 -7.18 -3.88
N PHE A 140 -6.21 -7.99 -3.57
CA PHE A 140 -5.49 -7.88 -2.31
C PHE A 140 -4.52 -6.70 -2.43
N GLY A 141 -4.51 -5.82 -1.44
CA GLY A 141 -3.60 -4.68 -1.36
C GLY A 141 -2.58 -4.87 -0.26
N ILE A 142 -1.34 -4.43 -0.48
CA ILE A 142 -0.33 -4.45 0.55
C ILE A 142 0.57 -3.20 0.44
N ASP A 143 0.91 -2.61 1.58
CA ASP A 143 1.78 -1.43 1.66
C ASP A 143 3.16 -1.86 2.18
N LEU A 144 4.22 -1.59 1.41
CA LEU A 144 5.58 -2.07 1.64
C LEU A 144 6.59 -0.91 1.54
N PHE A 145 7.38 -0.69 2.58
CA PHE A 145 8.26 0.48 2.70
C PHE A 145 9.73 0.12 2.98
N GLN A 146 9.97 -0.91 3.78
CA GLN A 146 11.31 -1.28 4.22
C GLN A 146 11.89 -2.42 3.38
N HIS A 147 13.21 -2.40 3.13
CA HIS A 147 13.87 -3.50 2.41
C HIS A 147 13.66 -4.86 3.08
N THR A 148 13.54 -4.86 4.42
CA THR A 148 13.27 -6.05 5.25
C THR A 148 11.94 -6.72 4.97
N GLN A 149 11.05 -6.12 4.18
CA GLN A 149 9.80 -6.72 3.73
C GLN A 149 9.96 -7.53 2.44
N PHE A 150 11.14 -7.51 1.81
CA PHE A 150 11.47 -8.30 0.60
C PHE A 150 12.52 -9.37 0.84
N VAL A 151 13.21 -9.35 1.99
CA VAL A 151 14.29 -10.29 2.30
C VAL A 151 14.06 -10.97 3.65
N SER A 152 14.53 -12.22 3.77
CA SER A 152 14.47 -12.93 5.04
C SER A 152 15.38 -12.29 6.09
N ASN A 153 15.13 -12.57 7.37
CA ASN A 153 16.01 -12.10 8.45
C ASN A 153 17.47 -12.56 8.28
N ALA A 154 17.70 -13.77 7.77
CA ALA A 154 19.05 -14.29 7.53
C ALA A 154 19.78 -13.47 6.45
N ASP A 155 19.04 -13.03 5.43
CA ASP A 155 19.57 -12.26 4.30
C ASP A 155 19.70 -10.76 4.65
N SER A 156 18.83 -10.24 5.52
CA SER A 156 18.92 -8.86 6.02
C SER A 156 20.19 -8.62 6.87
N GLN A 157 20.67 -9.64 7.60
CA GLN A 157 21.89 -9.53 8.41
C GLN A 157 23.16 -9.59 7.55
N SER A 158 23.15 -10.38 6.48
CA SER A 158 24.27 -10.46 5.54
C SER A 158 24.38 -9.19 4.68
N ALA A 159 23.26 -8.61 4.24
CA ALA A 159 23.24 -7.32 3.52
C ALA A 159 23.81 -6.16 4.37
N ARG A 160 23.42 -6.07 5.65
CA ARG A 160 23.94 -5.04 6.58
C ARG A 160 25.44 -5.13 6.85
N LEU A 161 25.99 -6.34 6.84
CA LEU A 161 27.44 -6.56 6.99
C LEU A 161 28.22 -6.19 5.73
N ALA A 162 27.59 -6.25 4.56
CA ALA A 162 28.19 -5.86 3.28
C ALA A 162 28.20 -4.33 3.07
N THR A 163 27.21 -3.61 3.63
CA THR A 163 27.06 -2.15 3.47
C THR A 163 27.64 -1.31 4.62
N GLY A 164 28.32 -1.92 5.59
CA GLY A 164 29.05 -1.19 6.65
C GLY A 164 28.16 -0.49 7.69
N GLY A 165 26.89 -0.87 7.82
CA GLY A 165 25.93 -0.23 8.72
C GLY A 165 26.22 -0.45 10.21
N ASP A 166 26.17 0.63 10.99
CA ASP A 166 26.46 0.65 12.42
C ASP A 166 25.42 -0.10 13.27
N ARG A 167 25.86 -0.72 14.38
CA ARG A 167 25.06 -1.66 15.19
C ARG A 167 23.94 -0.96 15.99
N ALA A 168 22.75 -0.81 15.44
CA ALA A 168 21.55 -0.52 16.23
C ALA A 168 21.05 -1.79 16.95
N GLN A 169 21.14 -1.81 18.29
CA GLN A 169 20.68 -2.93 19.11
C GLN A 169 19.16 -3.06 19.10
N VAL A 170 18.66 -4.17 18.54
CA VAL A 170 17.29 -4.64 18.77
C VAL A 170 17.18 -5.10 20.23
N ARG A 171 16.33 -4.45 21.02
CA ARG A 171 15.98 -4.89 22.39
C ARG A 171 14.78 -5.83 22.33
N PRO A 172 14.85 -7.06 22.88
CA PRO A 172 13.70 -7.95 22.93
C PRO A 172 12.78 -7.55 24.08
N GLY A 173 11.62 -6.99 23.76
CA GLY A 173 10.50 -6.82 24.69
C GLY A 173 9.57 -8.02 24.60
N GLY A 174 9.49 -8.82 25.66
CA GLY A 174 8.70 -10.05 25.69
C GLY A 174 7.19 -9.83 25.69
N ARG A 175 6.46 -10.67 24.95
CA ARG A 175 5.04 -10.96 25.11
C ARG A 175 4.72 -12.37 24.61
N THR A 176 3.95 -13.09 25.41
CA THR A 176 3.61 -14.52 25.25
C THR A 176 2.45 -14.71 24.28
N GLY A 177 2.72 -15.37 23.15
CA GLY A 177 1.77 -15.86 22.15
C GLY A 177 2.55 -16.23 20.87
N SER A 178 2.44 -17.46 20.37
CA SER A 178 3.42 -18.06 19.45
C SER A 178 3.52 -17.44 18.04
N ARG A 179 2.85 -16.32 17.76
CA ARG A 179 2.92 -15.57 16.48
C ARG A 179 3.56 -14.18 16.61
N ALA A 180 3.83 -13.69 17.82
CA ALA A 180 4.46 -12.38 18.05
C ALA A 180 5.94 -12.31 17.61
N SER A 181 6.47 -13.38 17.01
CA SER A 181 7.84 -13.49 16.50
C SER A 181 7.95 -13.45 14.97
N GLU A 182 6.82 -13.38 14.25
CA GLU A 182 6.84 -13.29 12.78
C GLU A 182 7.38 -11.91 12.35
N THR A 183 8.28 -11.95 11.38
CA THR A 183 8.86 -10.76 10.74
C THR A 183 7.87 -10.14 9.76
N PRO A 184 8.03 -8.85 9.42
CA PRO A 184 7.27 -8.24 8.34
C PRO A 184 7.34 -9.03 7.02
N TYR A 185 8.51 -9.59 6.69
CA TYR A 185 8.67 -10.47 5.53
C TYR A 185 7.78 -11.72 5.59
N GLU A 186 7.78 -12.45 6.71
CA GLU A 186 6.94 -13.65 6.88
C GLU A 186 5.45 -13.32 6.80
N ARG A 187 5.04 -12.18 7.38
CA ARG A 187 3.67 -11.67 7.29
C ARG A 187 3.29 -11.31 5.86
N THR A 188 4.19 -10.66 5.11
CA THR A 188 4.03 -10.40 3.68
C THR A 188 3.80 -11.70 2.91
N LEU A 189 4.67 -12.71 3.06
CA LEU A 189 4.55 -13.97 2.34
C LEU A 189 3.23 -14.70 2.63
N ARG A 190 2.76 -14.69 3.89
CA ARG A 190 1.47 -15.27 4.26
C ARG A 190 0.29 -14.52 3.64
N PHE A 191 0.36 -13.19 3.57
CA PHE A 191 -0.69 -12.40 2.93
C PHE A 191 -0.76 -12.69 1.41
N LEU A 192 0.40 -12.83 0.75
CA LEU A 192 0.46 -13.26 -0.65
C LEU A 192 -0.08 -14.67 -0.85
N GLU A 193 0.22 -15.60 0.06
CA GLU A 193 -0.38 -16.95 0.05
C GLU A 193 -1.90 -16.91 0.19
N MET A 194 -2.43 -16.09 1.11
CA MET A 194 -3.88 -15.92 1.22
C MET A 194 -4.48 -15.42 -0.11
N ALA A 195 -3.86 -14.43 -0.77
CA ALA A 195 -4.31 -13.96 -2.08
C ALA A 195 -4.34 -15.09 -3.13
N ARG A 196 -3.29 -15.94 -3.16
CA ARG A 196 -3.24 -17.12 -4.05
C ARG A 196 -4.34 -18.13 -3.75
N GLN A 197 -4.61 -18.42 -2.48
CA GLN A 197 -5.68 -19.34 -2.06
C GLN A 197 -7.08 -18.83 -2.46
N HIS A 198 -7.29 -17.51 -2.44
CA HIS A 198 -8.52 -16.87 -2.89
C HIS A 198 -8.56 -16.63 -4.41
N GLY A 199 -7.48 -16.94 -5.14
CA GLY A 199 -7.38 -16.72 -6.58
C GLY A 199 -7.44 -15.24 -6.97
N LYS A 200 -6.98 -14.34 -6.10
CA LYS A 200 -7.03 -12.88 -6.30
C LYS A 200 -5.63 -12.32 -6.61
N PRO A 201 -5.53 -11.33 -7.52
CA PRO A 201 -4.29 -10.63 -7.76
C PRO A 201 -3.93 -9.70 -6.58
N VAL A 202 -2.64 -9.37 -6.47
CA VAL A 202 -2.10 -8.46 -5.46
C VAL A 202 -1.66 -7.14 -6.10
N TYR A 203 -1.97 -6.03 -5.44
CA TYR A 203 -1.54 -4.69 -5.77
C TYR A 203 -0.69 -4.11 -4.62
N LEU A 204 0.59 -3.78 -4.88
CA LEU A 204 1.40 -3.05 -3.90
C LEU A 204 0.94 -1.59 -3.88
N SER A 205 0.05 -1.26 -2.94
CA SER A 205 -0.79 -0.07 -3.01
C SER A 205 -0.03 1.21 -2.64
N GLU A 206 0.87 1.10 -1.69
CA GLU A 206 1.92 2.05 -1.39
C GLU A 206 3.27 1.33 -1.34
N LEU A 207 4.23 1.87 -2.07
CA LEU A 207 5.58 1.34 -2.17
C LEU A 207 6.57 2.50 -2.14
N ALA A 208 7.52 2.51 -1.23
CA ALA A 208 8.57 3.54 -1.22
C ALA A 208 9.84 3.03 -0.55
N ALA A 209 11.02 3.42 -1.05
CA ALA A 209 12.30 3.01 -0.49
C ALA A 209 12.69 3.86 0.73
N VAL A 210 11.87 3.84 1.77
CA VAL A 210 11.96 4.82 2.87
C VAL A 210 13.21 4.64 3.73
N ASP A 211 13.75 3.42 3.81
CA ASP A 211 14.95 3.09 4.57
C ASP A 211 16.21 2.91 3.70
N ALA A 212 16.12 3.24 2.42
CA ALA A 212 17.28 3.33 1.53
C ALA A 212 18.00 4.68 1.65
N HIS A 213 17.29 5.75 2.04
CA HIS A 213 17.84 7.10 2.21
C HIS A 213 18.61 7.65 0.98
N LEU A 214 18.01 7.57 -0.22
CA LEU A 214 18.67 7.83 -1.49
C LEU A 214 19.53 9.11 -1.52
N THR A 215 20.81 8.93 -1.79
CA THR A 215 21.80 10.02 -1.86
C THR A 215 21.70 10.78 -3.19
N PRO A 216 21.52 12.11 -3.19
CA PRO A 216 21.48 12.90 -4.42
C PRO A 216 22.82 12.94 -5.18
N ASP A 217 22.78 13.14 -6.51
CA ASP A 217 23.98 13.27 -7.36
C ASP A 217 24.99 14.32 -6.85
N SER A 218 24.50 15.39 -6.21
CA SER A 218 25.35 16.46 -5.66
C SER A 218 26.24 16.00 -4.51
N GLU A 219 25.87 14.90 -3.84
CA GLU A 219 26.56 14.31 -2.70
C GLU A 219 27.26 13.00 -3.08
N ASP A 220 26.95 12.42 -4.24
CA ASP A 220 27.46 11.13 -4.72
C ASP A 220 27.90 11.17 -6.21
N PRO A 221 28.99 11.90 -6.53
CA PRO A 221 29.39 12.16 -7.93
C PRO A 221 29.84 10.92 -8.71
N ASP A 222 30.28 9.85 -8.01
CA ASP A 222 30.71 8.58 -8.62
C ASP A 222 29.64 7.47 -8.53
N PHE A 223 28.46 7.82 -8.03
CA PHE A 223 27.32 6.92 -7.78
C PHE A 223 27.64 5.72 -6.88
N ALA A 224 28.58 5.89 -5.93
CA ALA A 224 28.96 4.83 -5.01
C ALA A 224 27.80 4.49 -4.07
N ASP A 225 27.17 5.50 -3.49
CA ASP A 225 26.01 5.34 -2.62
C ASP A 225 24.79 4.89 -3.43
N GLY A 226 24.53 5.49 -4.59
CA GLY A 226 23.41 5.09 -5.45
C GLY A 226 23.48 3.61 -5.90
N LYS A 227 24.68 3.05 -6.08
CA LYS A 227 24.87 1.60 -6.32
C LYS A 227 24.55 0.78 -5.07
N ALA A 228 24.97 1.23 -3.90
CA ALA A 228 24.69 0.55 -2.64
C ALA A 228 23.19 0.60 -2.31
N ASP A 229 22.53 1.74 -2.49
CA ASP A 229 21.09 1.93 -2.29
C ASP A 229 20.26 1.05 -3.23
N TRP A 230 20.69 0.96 -4.50
CA TRP A 230 20.09 0.05 -5.48
C TRP A 230 20.17 -1.41 -5.02
N ALA A 231 21.35 -1.86 -4.62
CA ALA A 231 21.57 -3.23 -4.14
C ALA A 231 20.85 -3.53 -2.81
N LEU A 232 20.69 -2.53 -1.94
CA LEU A 232 20.02 -2.68 -0.66
C LEU A 232 18.51 -2.90 -0.81
N TRP A 233 17.85 -2.11 -1.65
CA TRP A 233 16.38 -2.04 -1.67
C TRP A 233 15.77 -2.47 -3.00
N PHE A 234 16.28 -1.98 -4.13
CA PHE A 234 15.65 -2.19 -5.44
C PHE A 234 15.95 -3.57 -6.02
N GLU A 235 17.17 -4.09 -5.89
CA GLU A 235 17.49 -5.45 -6.34
C GLU A 235 16.61 -6.49 -5.64
N PRO A 236 16.48 -6.50 -4.29
CA PRO A 236 15.57 -7.41 -3.61
C PRO A 236 14.12 -7.20 -4.00
N PHE A 237 13.67 -5.96 -4.19
CA PHE A 237 12.31 -5.68 -4.63
C PHE A 237 12.00 -6.29 -6.00
N PHE A 238 12.87 -6.11 -7.01
CA PHE A 238 12.64 -6.68 -8.34
C PHE A 238 12.79 -8.21 -8.36
N ALA A 239 13.65 -8.79 -7.52
CA ALA A 239 13.71 -10.23 -7.32
C ALA A 239 12.41 -10.76 -6.70
N PHE A 240 11.90 -10.09 -5.66
CA PHE A 240 10.63 -10.41 -5.01
C PHE A 240 9.46 -10.38 -6.00
N LEU A 241 9.37 -9.37 -6.88
CA LEU A 241 8.36 -9.35 -7.94
C LEU A 241 8.47 -10.53 -8.92
N ALA A 242 9.67 -11.03 -9.19
CA ALA A 242 9.86 -12.19 -10.07
C ALA A 242 9.41 -13.50 -9.41
N GLU A 243 9.55 -13.61 -8.09
CA GLU A 243 9.16 -14.79 -7.31
C GLU A 243 7.66 -14.84 -6.99
N HIS A 244 6.98 -13.69 -7.03
CA HIS A 244 5.57 -13.54 -6.66
C HIS A 244 4.70 -13.09 -7.85
N PRO A 245 4.40 -13.99 -8.81
CA PRO A 245 3.63 -13.65 -10.01
C PRO A 245 2.17 -13.27 -9.73
N GLU A 246 1.64 -13.51 -8.52
CA GLU A 246 0.35 -13.01 -8.04
C GLU A 246 0.32 -11.47 -7.91
N ILE A 247 1.48 -10.82 -7.80
CA ILE A 247 1.59 -9.36 -7.82
C ILE A 247 1.40 -8.88 -9.26
N LYS A 248 0.35 -8.09 -9.50
CA LYS A 248 -0.03 -7.62 -10.84
C LYS A 248 -0.02 -6.10 -10.98
N GLY A 249 0.33 -5.37 -9.92
CA GLY A 249 0.47 -3.91 -9.96
C GLY A 249 1.18 -3.36 -8.73
N PHE A 250 1.79 -2.19 -8.86
CA PHE A 250 2.35 -1.44 -7.75
C PHE A 250 2.24 0.07 -7.98
N ASN A 251 2.30 0.85 -6.91
CA ASN A 251 2.37 2.30 -6.94
C ASN A 251 3.58 2.79 -6.12
N TYR A 252 4.65 3.18 -6.82
CA TYR A 252 5.84 3.71 -6.16
C TYR A 252 5.70 5.20 -5.84
N MET A 253 5.85 5.57 -4.56
CA MET A 253 5.82 6.94 -4.08
C MET A 253 7.23 7.53 -4.06
N SER A 254 7.60 8.19 -5.16
CA SER A 254 8.89 8.86 -5.32
C SER A 254 8.90 10.21 -4.62
N GLN A 255 9.20 10.22 -3.33
CA GLN A 255 9.15 11.41 -2.48
C GLN A 255 10.32 11.47 -1.49
N ASP A 256 10.75 12.69 -1.16
CA ASP A 256 11.61 12.95 -0.02
C ASP A 256 10.76 13.18 1.24
N TYR A 257 10.89 12.31 2.23
CA TYR A 257 10.13 12.37 3.48
C TYR A 257 10.85 13.13 4.59
N ARG A 258 12.09 13.56 4.38
CA ARG A 258 12.83 14.41 5.31
C ARG A 258 12.11 15.76 5.49
N GLY A 259 12.12 16.29 6.70
CA GLY A 259 11.38 17.50 7.08
C GLY A 259 9.86 17.32 7.19
N THR A 260 9.34 16.11 6.98
CA THR A 260 7.93 15.76 7.24
C THR A 260 7.78 15.06 8.59
N ARG A 261 6.55 14.78 9.02
CA ARG A 261 6.30 13.97 10.22
C ARG A 261 6.89 12.55 10.15
N TYR A 262 7.16 12.04 8.95
CA TYR A 262 7.64 10.67 8.72
C TYR A 262 9.15 10.52 9.00
N GLU A 263 9.91 11.61 8.94
CA GLU A 263 11.34 11.59 9.29
C GLU A 263 11.56 11.12 10.75
N ALA A 264 10.66 11.50 11.65
CA ALA A 264 10.71 11.10 13.06
C ALA A 264 10.55 9.59 13.29
N ILE A 265 10.02 8.85 12.31
CA ILE A 265 9.91 7.39 12.33
C ILE A 265 10.93 6.72 11.39
N GLY A 266 11.93 7.47 10.94
CA GLY A 266 13.06 6.96 10.16
C GLY A 266 12.88 6.98 8.65
N TRP A 267 11.80 7.58 8.12
CA TRP A 267 11.64 7.67 6.66
C TRP A 267 12.57 8.72 6.06
N GLY A 268 13.41 8.28 5.13
CA GLY A 268 14.37 9.09 4.41
C GLY A 268 13.90 9.57 3.04
N ASN A 269 14.87 9.88 2.20
CA ASN A 269 14.62 10.25 0.82
C ASN A 269 14.34 8.99 -0.03
N ALA A 270 13.13 8.86 -0.58
CA ALA A 270 12.76 7.80 -1.53
C ALA A 270 12.57 8.33 -2.95
N SER A 271 13.10 9.52 -3.26
CA SER A 271 12.99 10.15 -4.58
C SER A 271 13.94 9.50 -5.59
N ILE A 272 13.47 8.56 -6.41
CA ILE A 272 14.26 7.88 -7.46
C ILE A 272 15.01 8.89 -8.34
N GLN A 273 14.37 10.02 -8.68
CA GLN A 273 14.96 11.02 -9.59
C GLN A 273 16.14 11.81 -9.00
N THR A 274 16.44 11.66 -7.71
CA THR A 274 17.52 12.41 -7.04
C THR A 274 18.90 11.87 -7.37
N ASN A 275 18.98 10.58 -7.72
CA ASN A 275 20.22 9.88 -8.07
C ASN A 275 20.12 9.34 -9.49
N SER A 276 21.00 9.80 -10.39
CA SER A 276 20.96 9.47 -11.81
C SER A 276 21.19 7.98 -12.08
N TYR A 277 22.04 7.31 -11.29
CA TYR A 277 22.26 5.87 -11.40
C TYR A 277 21.00 5.08 -11.03
N VAL A 278 20.40 5.36 -9.85
CA VAL A 278 19.17 4.68 -9.39
C VAL A 278 18.03 4.90 -10.39
N LYS A 279 17.87 6.13 -10.91
CA LYS A 279 16.88 6.45 -11.93
C LYS A 279 17.08 5.65 -13.22
N GLU A 280 18.32 5.55 -13.70
CA GLU A 280 18.63 4.79 -14.92
C GLU A 280 18.33 3.29 -14.72
N GLN A 281 18.76 2.72 -13.59
CA GLN A 281 18.48 1.31 -13.27
C GLN A 281 16.99 1.05 -13.12
N TRP A 282 16.24 1.95 -12.49
CA TRP A 282 14.78 1.86 -12.39
C TRP A 282 14.12 1.81 -13.77
N ILE A 283 14.51 2.72 -14.68
CA ILE A 283 14.01 2.73 -16.06
C ILE A 283 14.37 1.42 -16.77
N ASN A 284 15.60 0.93 -16.61
CA ASN A 284 16.05 -0.30 -17.24
C ASN A 284 15.29 -1.53 -16.73
N ALA A 285 15.06 -1.64 -15.43
CA ALA A 285 14.28 -2.72 -14.84
C ALA A 285 12.83 -2.71 -15.35
N LEU A 286 12.22 -1.52 -15.45
CA LEU A 286 10.86 -1.38 -15.96
C LEU A 286 10.72 -1.63 -17.46
N ARG A 287 11.79 -1.71 -18.25
CA ARG A 287 11.71 -2.08 -19.68
C ARG A 287 11.42 -3.55 -19.92
N ASP A 288 11.50 -4.39 -18.89
CA ASP A 288 11.11 -5.79 -18.97
C ASP A 288 9.64 -5.93 -19.40
N GLU A 289 9.37 -6.89 -20.28
CA GLU A 289 8.06 -7.09 -20.90
C GLU A 289 6.94 -7.42 -19.91
N ARG A 290 7.29 -7.85 -18.69
CA ARG A 290 6.33 -8.09 -17.61
C ARG A 290 5.63 -6.80 -17.14
N PHE A 291 6.21 -5.63 -17.37
CA PHE A 291 5.65 -4.35 -16.93
C PHE A 291 4.81 -3.70 -18.03
N LEU A 292 3.56 -3.38 -17.67
CA LEU A 292 2.65 -2.68 -18.56
C LEU A 292 2.85 -1.17 -18.45
N HIS A 293 3.21 -0.56 -19.57
CA HIS A 293 3.35 0.89 -19.69
C HIS A 293 2.23 1.46 -20.52
N THR A 294 1.98 2.76 -20.33
CA THR A 294 1.08 3.49 -21.21
C THR A 294 1.63 3.41 -22.64
N PRO A 295 0.81 3.06 -23.64
CA PRO A 295 1.26 3.06 -25.03
C PRO A 295 1.89 4.42 -25.36
N GLN A 296 3.01 4.41 -26.07
CA GLN A 296 3.59 5.64 -26.60
C GLN A 296 2.57 6.21 -27.60
N LEU A 297 2.08 7.43 -27.33
CA LEU A 297 1.21 8.18 -28.25
C LEU A 297 2.00 8.69 -29.46
#